data_AF-A0A2K3KV13-F1
#
_entry.id   AF-A0A2K3KV13-F1
#
_cell.length_a   1.000
_cell.length_b   1.000
_cell.length_c   1.000
_cell.angle_alpha   90.00
_cell.angle_beta   90.00
_cell.angle_gamma   90.00
#
_symmetry.space_group_name_H-M   'P 1'
#
loop_
_entity.id
_entity.type
_entity.pdbx_description
1 polymer ?
#
loop_
_entity_poly.entity_id
_entity_poly.type
_entity_poly.pdbx_seq_one_letter_code
_entity_poly.pdbx_strand_id
1 'polypeptide(L)'
;MPPEKLEIFKSLENWASESVLPLLKPVEQCWQPQNFLPDPSLKFDEFTDQVKALRDRTKDLPDEYFVVLVGDMVTEDALPTYQSMINGLDGVGDEIGSSPSPWAVWTRAWTAEENRHGDLLRSYLYLSGRVDMEKIEKTVQYLIGAGM
;
A
#
# COMPACT_ATOMS: atom_id res chain seq x y z
N MET A 1 -0.62 26.57 7.35
CA MET A 1 -0.52 26.71 8.83
C MET A 1 0.23 28.01 9.16
N PRO A 2 -0.02 28.69 10.31
CA PRO A 2 0.78 29.88 10.67
C PRO A 2 2.29 29.54 10.73
N PRO A 3 3.18 30.34 10.11
CA PRO A 3 4.61 30.01 9.99
C PRO A 3 5.31 29.71 11.32
N GLU A 4 4.90 30.38 12.39
CA GLU A 4 5.46 30.18 13.73
C GLU A 4 5.22 28.78 14.30
N LYS A 5 4.23 28.03 13.78
CA LYS A 5 3.96 26.66 14.20
C LYS A 5 4.86 25.62 13.52
N LEU A 6 5.59 25.98 12.45
CA LEU A 6 6.54 25.08 11.79
C LEU A 6 7.66 24.65 12.75
N GLU A 7 8.12 25.58 13.59
CA GLU A 7 9.17 25.33 14.59
C GLU A 7 8.75 24.27 15.62
N ILE A 8 7.45 24.03 15.82
CA ILE A 8 6.96 22.95 16.69
C ILE A 8 7.37 21.60 16.11
N PHE A 9 7.10 21.34 14.83
CA PHE A 9 7.44 20.06 14.18
C PHE A 9 8.95 19.84 14.12
N LYS A 10 9.71 20.92 13.90
CA LYS A 10 11.17 20.88 13.96
C LYS A 10 11.68 20.54 15.37
N SER A 11 11.09 21.14 16.41
CA SER A 11 11.46 20.85 17.80
C SER A 11 11.10 19.41 18.23
N LEU A 12 10.16 18.78 17.54
CA LEU A 12 9.68 17.42 17.81
C LEU A 12 10.45 16.33 17.05
N GLU A 13 11.45 16.65 16.22
CA GLU A 13 12.16 15.64 15.42
C GLU A 13 12.85 14.56 16.29
N ASN A 14 13.48 14.95 17.40
CA ASN A 14 14.07 13.96 18.33
C ASN A 14 12.99 13.05 18.91
N TRP A 15 11.86 13.62 19.32
CA TRP A 15 10.73 12.85 19.83
C TRP A 15 10.17 11.89 18.75
N ALA A 16 10.01 12.36 17.51
CA ALA A 16 9.54 11.54 16.40
C ALA A 16 10.51 10.38 16.12
N SER A 17 11.81 10.64 16.19
CA SER A 17 12.85 9.62 16.03
C SER A 17 12.78 8.53 17.11
N GLU A 18 12.49 8.91 18.35
CA GLU A 18 12.48 8.02 19.50
C GLU A 18 11.11 7.35 19.75
N SER A 19 10.01 7.96 19.31
CA SER A 19 8.64 7.54 19.66
C SER A 19 7.78 7.15 18.47
N VAL A 20 8.04 7.68 17.27
CA VAL A 20 7.23 7.43 16.07
C VAL A 20 7.94 6.42 15.15
N LEU A 21 9.19 6.69 14.77
CA LEU A 21 9.94 5.79 13.88
C LEU A 21 10.04 4.34 14.38
N PRO A 22 10.15 4.04 15.69
CA PRO A 22 10.19 2.66 16.17
C PRO A 22 8.90 1.87 15.98
N LEU A 23 7.79 2.51 15.58
CA LEU A 23 6.55 1.82 15.23
C LEU A 23 6.63 1.17 13.83
N LEU A 24 7.55 1.63 12.97
CA LEU A 24 7.82 1.00 11.68
C LEU A 24 8.50 -0.34 11.89
N LYS A 25 8.13 -1.33 11.08
CA LYS A 25 8.81 -2.61 11.11
C LYS A 25 10.05 -2.58 10.22
N PRO A 26 11.19 -3.12 10.69
CA PRO A 26 12.34 -3.34 9.81
C PRO A 26 11.92 -4.21 8.62
N VAL A 27 12.37 -3.86 7.41
CA VAL A 27 11.99 -4.54 6.16
C VAL A 27 12.19 -6.06 6.24
N GLU A 28 13.30 -6.50 6.82
CA GLU A 28 13.63 -7.93 7.01
C GLU A 28 12.66 -8.68 7.95
N GLN A 29 11.82 -7.96 8.69
CA GLN A 29 10.78 -8.49 9.58
C GLN A 29 9.37 -8.25 9.04
N CYS A 30 9.24 -7.55 7.91
CA CYS A 30 7.97 -7.33 7.24
C CYS A 30 7.56 -8.58 6.46
N TRP A 31 6.26 -8.89 6.51
CA TRP A 31 5.67 -9.78 5.52
C TRP A 31 5.76 -9.16 4.13
N GLN A 32 5.77 -9.99 3.10
CA GLN A 32 5.75 -9.58 1.70
C GLN A 32 4.55 -10.23 0.99
N PRO A 33 3.97 -9.62 -0.05
CA PRO A 33 2.83 -10.18 -0.78
C PRO A 33 3.02 -11.65 -1.17
N GLN A 34 4.23 -12.03 -1.58
CA GLN A 34 4.58 -13.40 -1.96
C GLN A 34 4.41 -14.42 -0.82
N ASN A 35 4.44 -14.02 0.46
CA ASN A 35 4.18 -14.92 1.57
C ASN A 35 2.73 -15.45 1.60
N PHE A 36 1.81 -14.82 0.84
CA PHE A 36 0.38 -15.14 0.84
C PHE A 36 -0.16 -15.51 -0.56
N LEU A 37 0.70 -15.50 -1.58
CA LEU A 37 0.34 -15.79 -2.97
C LEU A 37 0.96 -17.11 -3.43
N PRO A 38 0.38 -17.77 -4.46
CA PRO A 38 1.03 -18.89 -5.12
C PRO A 38 2.47 -18.55 -5.52
N ASP A 39 3.41 -19.47 -5.28
CA ASP A 39 4.84 -19.24 -5.51
C ASP A 39 5.23 -19.54 -6.98
N PRO A 40 5.52 -18.50 -7.79
CA PRO A 40 5.86 -18.69 -9.20
C PRO A 40 7.26 -19.26 -9.42
N SER A 41 8.08 -19.38 -8.38
CA SER A 41 9.42 -19.99 -8.46
C SER A 41 9.40 -21.52 -8.43
N LEU A 42 8.27 -22.12 -8.05
CA LEU A 42 8.06 -23.56 -8.06
C LEU A 42 7.94 -24.15 -9.47
N LYS A 43 7.92 -25.47 -9.57
CA LYS A 43 7.66 -26.13 -10.85
C LYS A 43 6.25 -25.76 -11.34
N PHE A 44 6.09 -25.78 -12.67
CA PHE A 44 4.85 -25.40 -13.33
C PHE A 44 3.60 -26.07 -12.73
N ASP A 45 3.65 -27.39 -12.51
CA ASP A 45 2.52 -28.14 -11.96
C ASP A 45 2.19 -27.72 -10.53
N GLU A 46 3.21 -27.50 -9.68
CA GLU A 46 3.04 -27.09 -8.28
C GLU A 46 2.47 -25.67 -8.16
N PHE A 47 2.97 -24.73 -8.96
CA PHE A 47 2.42 -23.38 -9.04
C PHE A 47 0.96 -23.41 -9.54
N THR A 48 0.69 -24.19 -10.58
CA THR A 48 -0.66 -24.31 -11.16
C THR A 48 -1.64 -24.93 -10.16
N ASP A 49 -1.22 -25.92 -9.38
CA ASP A 49 -2.01 -26.51 -8.31
C ASP A 49 -2.32 -25.49 -7.20
N GLN A 50 -1.37 -24.64 -6.82
CA GLN A 50 -1.62 -23.56 -5.85
C GLN A 50 -2.60 -22.51 -6.37
N VAL A 51 -2.48 -22.10 -7.64
CA VAL A 51 -3.43 -21.18 -8.29
C VAL A 51 -4.83 -21.83 -8.35
N LYS A 52 -4.92 -23.09 -8.73
CA LYS A 52 -6.19 -23.83 -8.75
C LYS A 52 -6.82 -23.89 -7.36
N ALA A 53 -6.05 -24.21 -6.33
CA ALA A 53 -6.53 -24.25 -4.96
C ALA A 53 -7.04 -22.87 -4.46
N LEU A 54 -6.40 -21.77 -4.88
CA LEU A 54 -6.91 -20.42 -4.62
C LEU A 54 -8.28 -20.23 -5.26
N ARG A 55 -8.42 -20.54 -6.55
CA ARG A 55 -9.68 -20.38 -7.29
C ARG A 55 -10.81 -21.28 -6.77
N ASP A 56 -10.48 -22.49 -6.35
CA ASP A 56 -11.44 -23.41 -5.74
C ASP A 56 -12.02 -22.86 -4.43
N ARG A 57 -11.24 -22.07 -3.67
CA ARG A 57 -11.74 -21.37 -2.46
C ARG A 57 -12.56 -20.13 -2.78
N THR A 58 -12.23 -19.42 -3.87
CA THR A 58 -12.92 -18.17 -4.23
C THR A 58 -14.23 -18.39 -5.00
N LYS A 59 -14.42 -19.57 -5.62
CA LYS A 59 -15.58 -19.83 -6.48
C LYS A 59 -16.94 -19.72 -5.77
N ASP A 60 -16.98 -19.99 -4.47
CA ASP A 60 -18.20 -20.01 -3.66
C ASP A 60 -18.35 -18.75 -2.79
N LEU A 61 -17.41 -17.80 -2.89
CA LEU A 61 -17.55 -16.49 -2.24
C LEU A 61 -18.58 -15.63 -3.00
N PRO A 62 -19.45 -14.89 -2.28
CA PRO A 62 -20.49 -14.08 -2.89
C PRO A 62 -19.91 -12.88 -3.63
N ASP A 63 -20.61 -12.39 -4.66
CA ASP A 63 -20.13 -11.26 -5.46
C ASP A 63 -20.13 -9.95 -4.64
N GLU A 64 -21.02 -9.80 -3.67
CA GLU A 64 -21.04 -8.67 -2.74
C GLU A 64 -19.73 -8.55 -1.94
N TYR A 65 -19.10 -9.69 -1.61
CA TYR A 65 -17.79 -9.69 -0.98
C TYR A 65 -16.72 -9.13 -1.91
N PHE A 66 -16.74 -9.55 -3.19
CA PHE A 66 -15.79 -9.04 -4.18
C PHE A 66 -16.00 -7.57 -4.51
N VAL A 67 -17.23 -7.06 -4.51
CA VAL A 67 -17.47 -5.63 -4.71
C VAL A 67 -16.77 -4.79 -3.64
N VAL A 68 -16.89 -5.18 -2.37
CA VAL A 68 -16.22 -4.48 -1.26
C VAL A 68 -14.71 -4.66 -1.34
N LEU A 69 -14.23 -5.89 -1.53
CA LEU A 69 -12.79 -6.17 -1.61
C LEU A 69 -12.11 -5.44 -2.79
N VAL A 70 -12.81 -5.28 -3.91
CA VAL A 70 -12.35 -4.46 -5.04
C VAL A 70 -12.29 -2.98 -4.65
N GLY A 71 -13.28 -2.46 -3.93
CA GLY A 71 -13.27 -1.09 -3.42
C GLY A 71 -12.07 -0.84 -2.50
N ASP A 72 -11.80 -1.78 -1.59
CA ASP A 72 -10.64 -1.73 -0.70
C ASP A 72 -9.34 -1.72 -1.51
N MET A 73 -9.17 -2.64 -2.45
CA MET A 73 -7.96 -2.72 -3.30
C MET A 73 -7.74 -1.45 -4.14
N VAL A 74 -8.81 -0.91 -4.75
CA VAL A 74 -8.74 0.34 -5.53
C VAL A 74 -8.27 1.51 -4.66
N THR A 75 -8.69 1.53 -3.38
CA THR A 75 -8.28 2.56 -2.42
C THR A 75 -6.79 2.40 -2.08
N GLU A 76 -6.34 1.18 -1.77
CA GLU A 76 -4.92 0.90 -1.50
C GLU A 76 -4.00 1.28 -2.68
N ASP A 77 -4.44 1.02 -3.92
CA ASP A 77 -3.69 1.38 -5.12
C ASP A 77 -3.56 2.89 -5.37
N ALA A 78 -4.40 3.72 -4.73
CA ALA A 78 -4.32 5.18 -4.83
C ALA A 78 -3.21 5.78 -3.95
N LEU A 79 -2.30 4.96 -3.42
CA LEU A 79 -1.17 5.33 -2.58
C LEU A 79 -0.36 6.56 -3.03
N PRO A 80 -0.10 6.81 -4.34
CA PRO A 80 0.58 8.04 -4.76
C PRO A 80 -0.13 9.33 -4.30
N THR A 81 -1.47 9.31 -4.23
CA THR A 81 -2.28 10.43 -3.73
C THR A 81 -2.03 10.64 -2.23
N TYR A 82 -1.97 9.56 -1.44
CA TYR A 82 -1.78 9.66 0.01
C TYR A 82 -0.39 10.15 0.38
N GLN A 83 0.65 9.64 -0.27
CA GLN A 83 2.01 10.14 -0.07
C GLN A 83 2.11 11.63 -0.47
N SER A 84 1.49 12.02 -1.59
CA SER A 84 1.45 13.43 -2.02
C SER A 84 0.73 14.32 -1.02
N MET A 85 -0.37 13.86 -0.44
CA MET A 85 -1.09 14.57 0.61
C MET A 85 -0.22 14.79 1.86
N ILE A 86 0.48 13.75 2.33
CA ILE A 86 1.40 13.87 3.48
C ILE A 86 2.55 14.82 3.16
N ASN A 87 3.14 14.71 1.97
CA ASN A 87 4.21 15.61 1.53
C ASN A 87 3.75 17.07 1.35
N GLY A 88 2.45 17.30 1.15
CA GLY A 88 1.84 18.63 1.14
C GLY A 88 1.61 19.24 2.53
N LEU A 89 1.85 18.50 3.61
CA LEU A 89 1.69 19.00 4.97
C LEU A 89 2.89 19.87 5.40
N ASP A 90 2.58 21.11 5.75
CA ASP A 90 3.51 22.07 6.34
C ASP A 90 4.33 21.47 7.50
N GLY A 91 5.65 21.54 7.43
CA GLY A 91 6.57 21.17 8.52
C GLY A 91 6.98 19.70 8.58
N VAL A 92 6.36 18.81 7.80
CA VAL A 92 6.66 17.36 7.78
C VAL A 92 6.96 16.80 6.39
N GLY A 93 6.65 17.56 5.33
CA GLY A 93 6.83 17.11 3.95
C GLY A 93 8.28 16.85 3.55
N ASP A 94 8.48 15.90 2.62
CA ASP A 94 9.79 15.58 2.06
C ASP A 94 10.11 16.42 0.82
N GLU A 95 10.78 17.54 1.03
CA GLU A 95 11.07 18.52 -0.03
C GLU A 95 12.02 18.02 -1.13
N ILE A 96 12.84 17.01 -0.84
CA ILE A 96 13.87 16.51 -1.76
C ILE A 96 13.70 15.02 -2.09
N GLY A 97 12.59 14.41 -1.67
CA GLY A 97 12.31 12.97 -1.81
C GLY A 97 13.26 12.04 -1.06
N SER A 98 14.13 12.61 -0.22
CA SER A 98 15.20 11.91 0.49
C SER A 98 15.66 12.66 1.74
N SER A 99 14.85 13.59 2.26
CA SER A 99 15.18 14.36 3.44
C SER A 99 15.49 13.43 4.62
N PRO A 100 16.54 13.72 5.42
CA PRO A 100 16.89 12.94 6.60
C PRO A 100 15.99 13.25 7.80
N SER A 101 15.09 14.24 7.69
CA SER A 101 14.12 14.54 8.76
C SER A 101 13.32 13.27 9.11
N PRO A 102 13.10 12.97 10.41
CA PRO A 102 12.34 11.79 10.82
C PRO A 102 10.92 11.78 10.27
N TRP A 103 10.32 12.95 10.02
CA TRP A 103 9.01 13.06 9.38
C TRP A 103 9.04 12.55 7.93
N ALA A 104 10.05 12.94 7.16
CA ALA A 104 10.25 12.47 5.79
C ALA A 104 10.61 10.98 5.74
N VAL A 105 11.46 10.52 6.69
CA VAL A 105 11.78 9.09 6.84
C VAL A 105 10.52 8.27 7.12
N TRP A 106 9.66 8.74 8.04
CA TRP A 106 8.37 8.12 8.31
C TRP A 106 7.50 8.06 7.05
N THR A 107 7.31 9.18 6.34
CA THR A 107 6.47 9.22 5.13
C THR A 107 6.92 8.19 4.10
N ARG A 108 8.23 8.10 3.83
CA ARG A 108 8.76 7.12 2.86
C ARG A 108 8.60 5.68 3.35
N ALA A 109 8.89 5.41 4.63
CA ALA A 109 8.80 4.06 5.19
C ALA A 109 7.35 3.58 5.30
N TRP A 110 6.43 4.44 5.77
CA TRP A 110 5.00 4.18 5.77
C TRP A 110 4.50 3.88 4.35
N THR A 111 4.87 4.71 3.37
CA THR A 111 4.49 4.47 1.96
C THR A 111 5.02 3.11 1.47
N ALA A 112 6.26 2.75 1.81
CA ALA A 112 6.83 1.45 1.46
C ALA A 112 6.08 0.28 2.13
N GLU A 113 5.61 0.47 3.37
CA GLU A 113 4.78 -0.52 4.05
C GLU A 113 3.40 -0.65 3.38
N GLU A 114 2.71 0.45 3.07
CA GLU A 114 1.38 0.48 2.45
C GLU A 114 1.38 -0.08 1.03
N ASN A 115 2.46 0.11 0.26
CA ASN A 115 2.53 -0.40 -1.12
C ASN A 115 2.25 -1.91 -1.21
N ARG A 116 2.65 -2.67 -0.18
CA ARG A 116 2.43 -4.12 -0.11
C ARG A 116 0.96 -4.50 0.02
N HIS A 117 0.10 -3.61 0.53
CA HIS A 117 -1.33 -3.86 0.68
C HIS A 117 -2.00 -3.94 -0.71
N GLY A 118 -1.80 -2.92 -1.54
CA GLY A 118 -2.26 -2.90 -2.94
C GLY A 118 -1.71 -4.07 -3.75
N ASP A 119 -0.40 -4.32 -3.68
CA ASP A 119 0.25 -5.43 -4.42
C ASP A 119 -0.38 -6.80 -4.11
N LEU A 120 -0.62 -7.09 -2.83
CA LEU A 120 -1.20 -8.34 -2.39
C LEU A 120 -2.65 -8.48 -2.87
N LEU A 121 -3.48 -7.46 -2.62
CA LEU A 121 -4.90 -7.48 -2.98
C LEU A 121 -5.09 -7.54 -4.50
N ARG A 122 -4.33 -6.76 -5.26
CA ARG A 122 -4.37 -6.75 -6.72
C ARG A 122 -4.04 -8.12 -7.29
N SER A 123 -2.95 -8.74 -6.82
CA SER A 123 -2.53 -10.07 -7.27
C SER A 123 -3.54 -11.15 -6.88
N TYR A 124 -4.11 -11.07 -5.67
CA TYR A 124 -5.16 -11.98 -5.23
C TYR A 124 -6.41 -11.87 -6.11
N LEU A 125 -6.90 -10.67 -6.39
CA LEU A 125 -8.06 -10.43 -7.25
C LEU A 125 -7.80 -10.90 -8.68
N TYR A 126 -6.62 -10.62 -9.25
CA TYR A 126 -6.19 -11.11 -10.55
C TYR A 126 -6.24 -12.65 -10.62
N LEU A 127 -5.61 -13.35 -9.66
CA LEU A 127 -5.57 -14.81 -9.64
C LEU A 127 -6.93 -15.45 -9.35
N SER A 128 -7.81 -14.76 -8.60
CA SER A 128 -9.15 -15.27 -8.27
C SER A 128 -9.99 -15.54 -9.52
N GLY A 129 -9.81 -14.74 -10.58
CA GLY A 129 -10.65 -14.74 -11.79
C GLY A 129 -12.14 -14.50 -11.50
N ARG A 130 -12.47 -13.80 -10.41
CA ARG A 130 -13.83 -13.46 -10.02
C ARG A 130 -14.24 -12.04 -10.40
N VAL A 131 -13.31 -11.24 -10.92
CA VAL A 131 -13.50 -9.81 -11.19
C VAL A 131 -12.95 -9.43 -12.56
N ASP A 132 -13.39 -8.29 -13.09
CA ASP A 132 -12.90 -7.70 -14.34
C ASP A 132 -11.76 -6.72 -14.04
N MET A 133 -10.52 -7.18 -14.23
CA MET A 133 -9.33 -6.39 -13.94
C MET A 133 -9.20 -5.15 -14.85
N GLU A 134 -9.68 -5.19 -16.10
CA GLU A 134 -9.61 -4.02 -16.98
C GLU A 134 -10.46 -2.87 -16.42
N LYS A 135 -11.64 -3.17 -15.87
CA LYS A 135 -12.48 -2.15 -15.22
C LYS A 135 -11.83 -1.61 -13.97
N ILE A 136 -11.25 -2.48 -13.16
CA ILE A 136 -10.59 -2.08 -11.91
C ILE A 136 -9.39 -1.17 -12.21
N GLU A 137 -8.53 -1.55 -13.15
CA GLU A 137 -7.35 -0.77 -13.55
C GLU A 137 -7.74 0.62 -14.09
N LYS A 138 -8.81 0.70 -14.89
CA LYS A 138 -9.35 1.99 -15.33
C LYS A 138 -9.88 2.82 -14.18
N THR A 139 -10.57 2.21 -13.21
CA THR A 139 -11.05 2.90 -12.01
C THR A 139 -9.89 3.47 -11.19
N VAL A 140 -8.82 2.69 -10.97
CA VAL A 140 -7.59 3.17 -10.31
C VAL A 140 -6.99 4.35 -11.06
N GLN A 141 -6.90 4.25 -12.40
CA GLN A 141 -6.38 5.34 -13.23
C GLN A 141 -7.22 6.63 -13.11
N TYR A 142 -8.54 6.50 -13.11
CA TYR A 142 -9.44 7.65 -12.87
C TYR A 142 -9.26 8.22 -11.47
N LEU A 143 -9.17 7.37 -10.44
CA LEU A 143 -9.05 7.79 -9.05
C LEU A 143 -7.75 8.56 -8.81
N ILE A 144 -6.61 8.02 -9.23
CA ILE A 144 -5.31 8.70 -9.09
C ILE A 144 -5.31 10.02 -9.88
N GLY A 145 -5.87 10.03 -11.09
CA GLY A 145 -5.95 11.24 -11.91
C GLY A 145 -6.87 12.32 -11.32
N ALA A 146 -7.89 11.92 -10.55
CA ALA A 146 -8.80 12.84 -9.87
C ALA A 146 -8.23 13.36 -8.54
N GLY A 147 -7.34 12.61 -7.89
CA GLY A 147 -6.92 12.87 -6.52
C GLY A 147 -7.98 12.43 -5.51
N MET A 148 -8.04 13.12 -4.37
CA MET A 148 -9.01 12.90 -3.29
C MET A 148 -9.88 14.14 -3.08
#